data_AF-A0A423JPE6-F1
#
_entry.id   AF-A0A423JPE6-F1
#
_cell.length_a   1.000
_cell.length_b   1.000
_cell.length_c   1.000
_cell.angle_alpha   90.00
_cell.angle_beta   90.00
_cell.angle_gamma   90.00
#
_symmetry.space_group_name_H-M   'P 1'
#
loop_
_entity.id
_entity.type
_entity.pdbx_description
1 polymer ?
#
loop_
_entity_poly.entity_id
_entity_poly.type
_entity_poly.pdbx_seq_one_letter_code
_entity_poly.pdbx_strand_id
1 'polypeptide(L)'
;MAWASMAQRMLGVSIRTFSEPSASIDPDGAVYWLTDGAAPGVALAQAVFDTAHVSVDPETGAPVSSNNPILGVRLIDLPNKPTSRDKVQARGELFTISDVQPDGVAGVTIILRKA
;
A
#
# COMPACT_ATOMS: atom_id res chain seq x y z
N MET A 1 18.95 -16.63 7.94
CA MET A 1 18.56 -16.42 6.52
C MET A 1 17.23 -17.09 6.12
N ALA A 2 16.91 -18.30 6.59
CA ALA A 2 15.65 -18.98 6.23
C ALA A 2 14.35 -18.27 6.69
N TRP A 3 14.38 -17.59 7.84
CA TRP A 3 13.20 -16.90 8.39
C TRP A 3 12.68 -15.76 7.50
N ALA A 4 13.56 -14.82 7.11
CA ALA A 4 13.18 -13.67 6.29
C ALA A 4 12.57 -14.10 4.93
N SER A 5 13.16 -15.13 4.29
CA SER A 5 12.61 -15.69 3.06
C SER A 5 11.24 -16.34 3.25
N MET A 6 10.98 -16.93 4.42
CA MET A 6 9.70 -17.55 4.72
C MET A 6 8.63 -16.49 5.00
N ALA A 7 8.96 -15.44 5.75
CA ALA A 7 8.05 -14.32 6.01
C ALA A 7 7.62 -13.61 4.72
N GLN A 8 8.55 -13.34 3.80
CA GLN A 8 8.26 -12.75 2.49
C GLN A 8 7.29 -13.58 1.64
N ARG A 9 7.43 -14.91 1.70
CA ARG A 9 6.54 -15.84 0.99
C ARG A 9 5.15 -15.86 1.60
N MET A 10 5.05 -15.99 2.92
CA MET A 10 3.77 -16.06 3.61
C MET A 10 2.97 -14.78 3.45
N LEU A 11 3.62 -13.62 3.64
CA LEU A 11 2.97 -12.33 3.44
C LEU A 11 2.53 -12.13 1.97
N GLY A 12 3.35 -12.58 1.01
CA GLY A 12 2.99 -12.53 -0.42
C GLY A 12 1.75 -13.35 -0.78
N VAL A 13 1.50 -14.47 -0.07
CA VAL A 13 0.27 -15.26 -0.23
C VAL A 13 -0.92 -14.52 0.37
N SER A 14 -0.78 -13.96 1.58
CA SER A 14 -1.86 -13.20 2.23
C SER A 14 -2.28 -11.98 1.41
N ILE A 15 -1.33 -11.17 0.95
CA ILE A 15 -1.61 -9.97 0.15
C ILE A 15 -2.28 -10.35 -1.18
N ARG A 16 -1.90 -11.48 -1.80
CA ARG A 16 -2.55 -11.95 -3.04
C ARG A 16 -4.06 -12.17 -2.88
N THR A 17 -4.50 -12.64 -1.73
CA THR A 17 -5.91 -12.97 -1.49
C THR A 17 -6.78 -11.73 -1.42
N PHE A 18 -6.23 -10.63 -0.88
CA PHE A 18 -6.95 -9.37 -0.65
C PHE A 18 -6.53 -8.26 -1.60
N SER A 19 -5.68 -8.56 -2.57
CA SER A 19 -5.18 -7.56 -3.51
C SER A 19 -6.29 -7.07 -4.41
N GLU A 20 -6.23 -5.78 -4.75
CA GLU A 20 -6.96 -5.21 -5.86
C GLU A 20 -6.66 -5.98 -7.16
N PRO A 21 -7.55 -5.91 -8.17
CA PRO A 21 -7.33 -6.56 -9.45
C PRO A 21 -5.99 -6.19 -10.09
N SER A 22 -5.36 -7.14 -10.78
CA SER A 22 -4.18 -6.81 -11.58
C SER A 22 -4.58 -6.01 -12.81
N ALA A 23 -3.69 -5.12 -13.28
CA ALA A 23 -3.92 -4.30 -14.46
C ALA A 23 -4.19 -5.11 -15.75
N SER A 24 -3.83 -6.40 -15.78
CA SER A 24 -4.13 -7.29 -16.90
C SER A 24 -5.57 -7.82 -16.91
N ILE A 25 -6.24 -7.83 -15.76
CA ILE A 25 -7.63 -8.31 -15.60
C ILE A 25 -8.59 -7.12 -15.60
N ASP A 26 -8.28 -6.10 -14.82
CA ASP A 26 -9.06 -4.88 -14.70
C ASP A 26 -8.11 -3.68 -14.53
N PRO A 27 -7.78 -2.97 -15.63
CA PRO A 27 -6.92 -1.81 -15.60
C PRO A 27 -7.42 -0.66 -14.72
N ASP A 28 -8.74 -0.52 -14.56
CA ASP A 28 -9.35 0.60 -13.84
C ASP A 28 -9.44 0.34 -12.33
N GLY A 29 -9.57 -0.94 -11.94
CA GLY A 29 -9.51 -1.41 -10.56
C GLY A 29 -8.09 -1.56 -10.00
N ALA A 30 -7.07 -1.62 -10.87
CA ALA A 30 -5.68 -1.84 -10.47
C ALA A 30 -5.07 -0.66 -9.71
N VAL A 31 -4.08 -0.97 -8.87
CA VAL A 31 -3.26 0.02 -8.15
C VAL A 31 -2.00 0.31 -8.95
N TYR A 32 -1.72 1.59 -9.16
CA TYR A 32 -0.51 2.07 -9.82
C TYR A 32 0.34 2.93 -8.87
N TRP A 33 1.64 2.72 -8.94
CA TRP A 33 2.64 3.50 -8.24
C TRP A 33 3.28 4.51 -9.18
N LEU A 34 3.26 5.79 -8.82
CA LEU A 34 3.85 6.88 -9.59
C LEU A 34 5.09 7.39 -8.85
N THR A 35 6.27 7.00 -9.33
CA THR A 35 7.56 7.44 -8.78
C THR A 35 7.72 8.93 -8.99
N ASP A 36 7.96 9.70 -7.92
CA ASP A 36 7.97 11.17 -7.93
C ASP A 36 6.68 11.79 -8.54
N GLY A 37 5.57 11.03 -8.56
CA GLY A 37 4.30 11.46 -9.16
C GLY A 37 4.28 11.44 -10.70
N ALA A 38 5.30 10.87 -11.35
CA ALA A 38 5.39 10.80 -12.81
C ALA A 38 4.46 9.71 -13.40
N ALA A 39 3.82 10.02 -14.52
CA ALA A 39 3.05 9.09 -15.33
C ALA A 39 3.87 8.61 -16.56
N PRO A 40 3.67 7.38 -17.06
CA PRO A 40 2.73 6.37 -16.54
C PRO A 40 3.22 5.70 -15.25
N GLY A 41 2.29 5.38 -14.35
CA GLY A 41 2.59 4.65 -13.13
C GLY A 41 2.90 3.17 -13.40
N VAL A 42 3.60 2.53 -12.47
CA VAL A 42 3.89 1.09 -12.47
C VAL A 42 2.75 0.36 -11.78
N ALA A 43 2.10 -0.58 -12.47
CA ALA A 43 1.05 -1.41 -11.87
C ALA A 43 1.65 -2.30 -10.77
N LEU A 44 1.06 -2.26 -9.57
CA LEU A 44 1.44 -3.12 -8.47
C LEU A 44 0.67 -4.45 -8.60
N ALA A 45 1.40 -5.55 -8.75
CA ALA A 45 0.80 -6.86 -8.91
C ALA A 45 0.08 -7.36 -7.66
N GLN A 46 0.49 -6.88 -6.48
CA GLN A 46 -0.03 -7.29 -5.18
C GLN A 46 -0.13 -6.07 -4.26
N ALA A 47 -1.32 -5.49 -4.18
CA ALA A 47 -1.60 -4.30 -3.40
C ALA A 47 -3.00 -4.39 -2.78
N VAL A 48 -3.09 -4.24 -1.47
CA VAL A 48 -4.37 -4.16 -0.75
C VAL A 48 -4.69 -2.69 -0.53
N PHE A 49 -5.77 -2.20 -1.11
CA PHE A 49 -6.23 -0.84 -0.92
C PHE A 49 -7.52 -0.83 -0.07
N ASP A 50 -7.52 -0.03 0.99
CA ASP A 50 -8.67 0.13 1.87
C ASP A 50 -8.98 1.61 2.07
N THR A 51 -10.24 2.00 1.81
CA THR A 51 -10.75 3.37 1.96
C THR A 51 -11.18 3.70 3.38
N ALA A 52 -11.43 2.70 4.24
CA ALA A 52 -12.02 2.88 5.57
C ALA A 52 -11.07 2.37 6.66
N HIS A 53 -9.90 2.99 6.79
CA HIS A 53 -8.98 2.69 7.89
C HIS A 53 -9.29 3.55 9.11
N VAL A 54 -9.45 2.92 10.28
CA VAL A 54 -9.53 3.60 11.58
C VAL A 54 -8.29 3.24 12.39
N SER A 55 -7.41 4.21 12.59
CA SER A 55 -6.27 4.05 13.50
C SER A 55 -6.71 4.30 14.95
N VAL A 56 -6.37 3.37 15.84
CA VAL A 56 -6.55 3.53 17.29
C VAL A 56 -5.20 3.82 17.91
N ASP A 57 -5.12 4.82 18.78
CA ASP A 57 -3.93 5.08 19.57
C ASP A 57 -3.74 3.94 20.60
N PRO A 58 -2.66 3.16 20.53
CA PRO A 58 -2.44 2.05 21.45
C PRO A 58 -2.18 2.47 22.90
N GLU A 59 -1.80 3.72 23.18
CA GLU A 59 -1.53 4.20 24.54
C GLU A 59 -2.80 4.67 25.26
N THR A 60 -3.74 5.28 24.52
CA THR A 60 -4.96 5.87 25.10
C THR A 60 -6.23 5.10 24.76
N GLY A 61 -6.18 4.20 23.77
CA GLY A 61 -7.34 3.49 23.23
C GLY A 61 -8.33 4.41 22.52
N ALA A 62 -8.02 5.70 22.38
CA ALA A 62 -8.86 6.66 21.69
C ALA A 62 -8.82 6.37 20.19
N PRO A 63 -9.98 6.26 19.51
CA PRO A 63 -10.00 6.24 18.06
C PRO A 63 -9.52 7.60 17.55
N VAL A 64 -8.35 7.63 16.91
CA VAL A 64 -7.93 8.76 16.11
C VAL A 64 -8.64 8.58 14.77
N SER A 65 -9.88 9.05 14.69
CA SER A 65 -10.73 8.91 13.50
C SER A 65 -10.20 9.78 12.35
N SER A 66 -9.15 9.30 11.69
CA SER A 66 -8.78 9.79 10.37
C SER A 66 -9.09 8.67 9.38
N ASN A 67 -10.17 8.83 8.61
CA ASN A 67 -10.53 7.95 7.48
C ASN A 67 -9.55 8.14 6.31
N ASN A 68 -8.25 7.99 6.58
CA ASN A 68 -7.23 8.05 5.54
C ASN A 68 -7.19 6.68 4.87
N PRO A 69 -7.28 6.62 3.53
CA PRO A 69 -7.09 5.36 2.83
C PRO A 69 -5.69 4.80 3.14
N ILE A 70 -5.56 3.48 3.09
CA ILE A 70 -4.27 2.81 3.27
C ILE A 70 -3.96 1.92 2.08
N LEU A 71 -2.66 1.75 1.84
CA LEU A 71 -2.12 0.78 0.90
C LEU A 71 -1.22 -0.20 1.66
N GLY A 72 -1.62 -1.47 1.68
CA GLY A 72 -0.84 -2.59 2.20
C GLY A 72 -0.09 -3.30 1.07
N VAL A 73 1.24 -3.27 1.11
CA VAL A 73 2.12 -3.85 0.08
C VAL A 73 3.36 -4.46 0.74
N ARG A 74 4.12 -5.26 -0.01
CA ARG A 74 5.49 -5.64 0.41
C ARG A 74 6.47 -4.59 -0.08
N LEU A 75 7.47 -4.27 0.74
CA LEU A 75 8.52 -3.32 0.36
C LEU A 75 9.28 -3.72 -0.91
N ILE A 76 9.41 -5.03 -1.16
CA ILE A 76 10.11 -5.57 -2.34
C ILE A 76 9.30 -5.42 -3.65
N ASP A 77 7.98 -5.24 -3.56
CA ASP A 77 7.12 -5.09 -4.73
C ASP A 77 7.04 -3.64 -5.20
N LEU A 78 7.62 -2.69 -4.44
CA LEU A 78 7.67 -1.29 -4.79
C LEU A 78 8.88 -0.97 -5.69
N PRO A 79 8.72 -0.10 -6.70
CA PRO A 79 9.80 0.24 -7.62
C PRO A 79 10.91 1.08 -6.96
N ASN A 80 10.57 1.81 -5.89
CA ASN A 80 11.50 2.59 -5.08
C ASN A 80 11.10 2.54 -3.61
N LYS A 81 12.02 2.97 -2.73
CA LYS A 81 11.66 3.21 -1.33
C LYS A 81 10.64 4.37 -1.27
N PRO A 82 9.48 4.20 -0.61
CA PRO A 82 8.46 5.23 -0.51
C PRO A 82 8.98 6.57 -0.04
N THR A 83 8.58 7.63 -0.74
CA THR A 83 8.84 9.03 -0.40
C THR A 83 7.56 9.85 -0.48
N SER A 84 7.52 11.02 0.15
CA SER A 84 6.36 11.93 0.08
C SER A 84 6.11 12.51 -1.32
N ARG A 85 7.02 12.30 -2.27
CA ARG A 85 6.87 12.74 -3.67
C ARG A 85 6.13 11.71 -4.52
N ASP A 86 6.16 10.45 -4.08
CA ASP A 86 5.48 9.38 -4.78
C ASP A 86 3.97 9.53 -4.62
N LYS A 87 3.24 9.04 -5.61
CA LYS A 87 1.78 9.01 -5.61
C LYS A 87 1.28 7.61 -5.88
N VAL A 88 0.09 7.33 -5.36
CA VAL A 88 -0.62 6.07 -5.60
C VAL A 88 -1.90 6.39 -6.33
N GLN A 89 -2.14 5.70 -7.43
CA GLN A 89 -3.45 5.73 -8.10
C GLN A 89 -4.17 4.41 -7.79
N ALA A 90 -5.39 4.49 -7.27
CA ALA A 90 -6.21 3.33 -6.95
C ALA A 90 -7.67 3.65 -7.24
N ARG A 91 -8.39 2.72 -7.91
CA ARG A 91 -9.81 2.87 -8.28
C ARG A 91 -10.12 4.21 -8.98
N GLY A 92 -9.24 4.62 -9.88
CA GLY A 92 -9.35 5.89 -10.62
C GLY A 92 -9.04 7.17 -9.85
N GLU A 93 -8.73 7.10 -8.54
CA GLU A 93 -8.37 8.25 -7.72
C GLU A 93 -6.86 8.33 -7.47
N LEU A 94 -6.33 9.55 -7.35
CA LEU A 94 -4.92 9.82 -7.06
C LEU A 94 -4.74 10.21 -5.59
N PHE A 95 -3.74 9.62 -4.96
CA PHE A 95 -3.41 9.80 -3.56
C PHE A 95 -1.94 10.17 -3.37
N THR A 96 -1.68 11.02 -2.38
CA THR A 96 -0.34 11.33 -1.86
C THR A 96 -0.01 10.50 -0.63
N ILE A 97 1.26 10.19 -0.43
CA ILE A 97 1.74 9.47 0.75
C ILE A 97 1.81 10.44 1.93
N SER A 98 1.04 10.14 2.98
CA SER A 98 1.04 10.89 4.24
C SER A 98 2.01 10.29 5.25
N ASP A 99 2.09 8.96 5.33
CA ASP A 99 2.96 8.25 6.27
C ASP A 99 3.28 6.84 5.75
N VAL A 100 4.40 6.29 6.20
CA VAL A 100 4.91 4.98 5.78
C VAL A 100 5.29 4.20 7.03
N GLN A 101 4.57 3.11 7.29
CA GLN A 101 4.72 2.30 8.51
C GLN A 101 5.15 0.87 8.14
N PRO A 102 6.45 0.57 8.17
CA PRO A 102 6.94 -0.80 8.01
C PRO A 102 6.48 -1.67 9.17
N ASP A 103 6.11 -2.92 8.88
CA ASP A 103 5.65 -3.89 9.90
C ASP A 103 6.80 -4.55 10.69
N GLY A 104 8.06 -4.16 10.42
CA GLY A 104 9.26 -4.75 11.02
C GLY A 104 9.68 -6.10 10.40
N VAL A 105 8.94 -6.59 9.40
CA VAL A 105 9.17 -7.89 8.76
C VAL A 105 9.34 -7.74 7.24
N ALA A 106 8.27 -7.51 6.50
CA ALA A 106 8.24 -7.58 5.04
C ALA A 106 7.24 -6.62 4.41
N GLY A 107 6.16 -6.34 5.13
CA GLY A 107 5.08 -5.47 4.70
C GLY A 107 5.33 -4.02 5.08
N VAL A 108 4.57 -3.16 4.42
CA VAL A 108 4.47 -1.77 4.76
C VAL A 108 3.03 -1.33 4.59
N THR A 109 2.53 -0.61 5.60
CA THR A 109 1.27 0.11 5.54
C THR A 109 1.58 1.54 5.16
N ILE A 110 1.08 1.99 4.02
CA ILE A 110 1.25 3.36 3.53
C ILE A 110 -0.06 4.09 3.78
N ILE A 111 -0.04 5.12 4.61
CA ILE A 111 -1.19 5.98 4.87
C ILE A 111 -1.27 7.02 3.77
N LEU A 112 -2.44 7.11 3.13
CA LEU A 112 -2.69 7.94 1.98
C LEU A 112 -3.61 9.12 2.33
N ARG A 113 -3.48 10.19 1.54
CA ARG A 113 -4.42 11.31 1.51
C ARG A 113 -4.79 11.59 0.07
N LYS A 114 -6.04 12.02 -0.15
CA LYS A 114 -6.50 12.45 -1.47
C LYS A 114 -5.61 13.61 -1.96
N ALA A 115 -5.09 13.47 -3.18
CA ALA A 115 -4.13 14.41 -3.78
C ALA A 115 -4.78 15.73 -4.19
#